data_AF-A0A820EQG3-F1
#
_entry.id   AF-A0A820EQG3-F1
#
_cell.length_a   1.000
_cell.length_b   1.000
_cell.length_c   1.000
_cell.angle_alpha   90.00
_cell.angle_beta   90.00
_cell.angle_gamma   90.00
#
_symmetry.space_group_name_H-M   'P 1'
#
loop_
_entity.id
_entity.type
_entity.pdbx_description
1 polymer ?
#
loop_
_entity_poly.entity_id
_entity_poly.type
_entity_poly.pdbx_seq_one_letter_code
_entity_poly.pdbx_strand_id
1 'polypeptide(L)'
;MYVSFDRARYCVRHLNGTHEIGCQSSMRGNSGRMYMIDNETEFSSYLKDSKTIDSSNSFIIVLNVELFNSEYVDKLMNRLDSKLNGLVIYLKSNLSRPKDFSQDDQCPNHRRSYYLNQTETVNWNSKGTGLFFRSFPFPIVILDEKDDYERLDKFYRQFYNTQSSPTCGLEVKAFQSAAHTSKTCMRRNEISHSLLDAVDGFCDPVGGLNIYSKLPDSLTLVPKQRQPKSVVLILATTDNFQMFLKAQGTTGGAQQPATALITFLALA
;
A
#
# COMPACT_ATOMS: atom_id res chain seq x y z
N MET A 1 9.51 1.50 -28.54
CA MET A 1 8.72 2.71 -28.18
C MET A 1 8.14 2.46 -26.80
N TYR A 2 8.33 3.38 -25.84
CA TYR A 2 7.81 3.25 -24.48
C TYR A 2 6.67 4.22 -24.25
N VAL A 3 5.70 3.80 -23.46
CA VAL A 3 4.60 4.63 -22.95
C VAL A 3 4.75 4.68 -21.44
N SER A 4 4.88 5.89 -20.89
CA SER A 4 5.01 6.11 -19.45
C SER A 4 3.67 6.41 -18.80
N PHE A 5 3.53 6.01 -17.54
CA PHE A 5 2.39 6.28 -16.66
C PHE A 5 2.88 6.99 -15.41
N ASP A 6 2.90 8.32 -15.45
CA ASP A 6 3.56 9.13 -14.41
C ASP A 6 2.66 9.39 -13.18
N ARG A 7 1.37 9.09 -13.28
CA ARG A 7 0.38 9.29 -12.19
C ARG A 7 0.12 8.02 -11.38
N ALA A 8 0.83 6.93 -11.66
CA ALA A 8 0.70 5.70 -10.90
C ALA A 8 1.05 5.91 -9.42
N ARG A 9 0.37 5.16 -8.55
CA ARG A 9 0.73 5.08 -7.13
C ARG A 9 1.38 3.74 -6.84
N TYR A 10 2.38 3.74 -5.98
CA TYR A 10 3.28 2.63 -5.74
C TYR A 10 3.06 2.08 -4.33
N CYS A 11 3.04 0.75 -4.23
CA CYS A 11 3.28 0.09 -2.96
C CYS A 11 4.77 0.22 -2.62
N VAL A 12 5.05 0.73 -1.43
CA VAL A 12 6.41 0.98 -0.95
C VAL A 12 6.78 0.01 0.16
N ARG A 13 8.07 -0.14 0.41
CA ARG A 13 8.56 -0.99 1.49
C ARG A 13 8.50 -0.23 2.82
N HIS A 14 7.99 -0.91 3.84
CA HIS A 14 8.14 -0.52 5.24
C HIS A 14 8.92 -1.59 6.01
N LEU A 15 9.57 -1.18 7.09
CA LEU A 15 10.37 -2.06 7.92
C LEU A 15 9.81 -2.08 9.35
N ASN A 16 9.69 -3.27 9.93
CA ASN A 16 9.41 -3.43 11.36
C ASN A 16 10.69 -3.90 12.08
N GLY A 17 10.60 -4.19 13.38
CA GLY A 17 11.71 -4.70 14.18
C GLY A 17 12.22 -6.07 13.72
N THR A 18 11.36 -6.86 13.06
CA THR A 18 11.66 -8.27 12.73
C THR A 18 11.62 -8.61 11.24
N HIS A 19 10.88 -7.87 10.41
CA HIS A 19 10.72 -8.19 8.99
C HIS A 19 10.41 -6.93 8.15
N GLU A 20 10.45 -7.12 6.84
CA GLU A 20 9.99 -6.17 5.82
C GLU A 20 8.52 -6.41 5.49
N ILE A 21 7.80 -5.35 5.14
CA ILE A 21 6.45 -5.40 4.58
C ILE A 21 6.37 -4.46 3.37
N GLY A 22 5.31 -4.58 2.57
CA GLY A 22 5.12 -3.81 1.36
C GLY A 22 5.84 -4.42 0.15
N CYS A 23 6.21 -3.59 -0.81
CA CYS A 23 6.64 -4.04 -2.14
C CYS A 23 7.98 -3.42 -2.57
N GLN A 24 8.65 -4.08 -3.51
CA GLN A 24 9.82 -3.53 -4.19
C GLN A 24 9.92 -4.05 -5.62
N SER A 25 10.59 -3.28 -6.49
CA SER A 25 11.18 -3.86 -7.70
C SER A 25 12.65 -4.22 -7.50
N SER A 26 13.21 -4.96 -8.44
CA SER A 26 14.64 -5.08 -8.67
C SER A 26 15.24 -3.71 -8.99
N MET A 27 16.56 -3.57 -8.80
CA MET A 27 17.28 -2.29 -8.97
C MET A 27 17.11 -1.66 -10.37
N ARG A 28 16.97 -2.48 -11.42
CA ARG A 28 16.74 -2.01 -12.80
C ARG A 28 15.26 -2.00 -13.21
N GLY A 29 14.36 -2.26 -12.28
CA GLY A 29 12.94 -2.51 -12.55
C GLY A 29 12.63 -3.97 -12.82
N ASN A 30 11.34 -4.29 -12.81
CA ASN A 30 10.81 -5.59 -13.18
C ASN A 30 10.05 -5.44 -14.49
N SER A 31 10.35 -6.29 -15.46
CA SER A 31 9.65 -6.34 -16.75
C SER A 31 9.03 -7.70 -16.97
N GLY A 32 7.90 -7.76 -17.65
CA GLY A 32 7.22 -9.02 -17.94
C GLY A 32 6.15 -8.89 -19.01
N ARG A 33 5.69 -10.03 -19.54
CA ARG A 33 4.54 -10.07 -20.44
C ARG A 33 3.32 -9.58 -19.68
N MET A 34 2.61 -8.64 -20.27
CA MET A 34 1.38 -8.11 -19.68
C MET A 34 0.24 -9.10 -19.90
N TYR A 35 -0.54 -9.39 -18.84
CA TYR A 35 -1.79 -10.13 -18.95
C TYR A 35 -2.86 -9.43 -18.13
N MET A 36 -3.95 -9.01 -18.77
CA MET A 36 -5.02 -8.26 -18.15
C MET A 36 -6.19 -9.17 -17.77
N ILE A 37 -6.70 -8.99 -16.56
CA ILE A 37 -7.78 -9.77 -15.96
C ILE A 37 -8.81 -8.80 -15.42
N ASP A 38 -10.02 -8.85 -15.96
CA ASP A 38 -11.10 -7.93 -15.61
C ASP A 38 -12.10 -8.49 -14.60
N ASN A 39 -12.34 -9.81 -14.61
CA ASN A 39 -13.37 -10.46 -13.82
C ASN A 39 -12.95 -11.86 -13.35
N GLU A 40 -13.74 -12.45 -12.45
CA GLU A 40 -13.45 -13.76 -11.85
C GLU A 40 -13.41 -14.91 -12.87
N THR A 41 -14.15 -14.80 -13.98
CA THR A 41 -14.19 -15.82 -15.03
C THR A 41 -12.88 -15.83 -15.82
N GLU A 42 -12.38 -14.64 -16.19
CA GLU A 42 -11.07 -14.47 -16.81
C GLU A 42 -9.96 -14.89 -15.86
N PHE A 43 -10.06 -14.53 -14.57
CA PHE A 43 -9.11 -14.94 -13.55
C PHE A 43 -8.99 -16.47 -13.48
N SER A 44 -10.13 -17.15 -13.37
CA SER A 44 -10.19 -18.61 -13.29
C SER A 44 -9.70 -19.29 -14.58
N SER A 45 -9.98 -18.69 -15.74
CA SER A 45 -9.51 -19.16 -17.04
C SER A 45 -7.99 -19.04 -17.15
N TYR A 46 -7.42 -17.89 -16.76
CA TYR A 46 -5.99 -17.64 -16.78
C TYR A 46 -5.23 -18.64 -15.90
N LEU A 47 -5.70 -18.90 -14.67
CA LEU A 47 -5.06 -19.86 -13.77
C LEU A 47 -5.04 -21.30 -14.32
N LYS A 48 -5.98 -21.64 -15.21
CA LYS A 48 -6.05 -22.98 -15.85
C LYS A 48 -5.23 -23.06 -17.14
N ASP A 49 -4.89 -21.92 -17.75
CA ASP A 49 -4.18 -21.85 -19.02
C ASP A 49 -2.67 -22.03 -18.84
N SER A 50 -2.24 -23.28 -18.63
CA SER A 50 -0.82 -23.64 -18.56
C SER A 50 -0.06 -23.24 -19.83
N LYS A 51 -0.69 -23.29 -21.02
CA LYS A 51 -0.03 -22.95 -22.28
C LYS A 51 0.41 -21.48 -22.29
N THR A 52 -0.47 -20.57 -21.88
CA THR A 52 -0.10 -19.15 -21.76
C THR A 52 0.97 -18.96 -20.70
N ILE A 53 0.81 -19.53 -19.51
CA ILE A 53 1.76 -19.38 -18.39
C ILE A 53 3.15 -19.95 -18.72
N ASP A 54 3.22 -21.03 -19.51
CA ASP A 54 4.47 -21.67 -19.89
C ASP A 54 5.13 -21.00 -21.11
N SER A 55 4.38 -20.18 -21.86
CA SER A 55 4.92 -19.44 -22.99
C SER A 55 5.79 -18.24 -22.61
N SER A 56 5.83 -17.83 -21.34
CA SER A 56 6.65 -16.72 -20.85
C SER A 56 7.28 -17.04 -19.51
N ASN A 57 8.50 -16.55 -19.31
CA ASN A 57 9.23 -16.69 -18.05
C ASN A 57 8.85 -15.63 -17.02
N SER A 58 8.15 -14.56 -17.44
CA SER A 58 7.83 -13.44 -16.58
C SER A 58 6.52 -12.77 -16.99
N PHE A 59 5.69 -12.46 -16.00
CA PHE A 59 4.40 -11.80 -16.16
C PHE A 59 4.28 -10.58 -15.26
N ILE A 60 3.63 -9.55 -15.80
CA ILE A 60 3.03 -8.48 -15.02
C ILE A 60 1.52 -8.59 -15.20
N ILE A 61 0.83 -8.91 -14.11
CA ILE A 61 -0.62 -9.09 -14.13
C ILE A 61 -1.28 -7.73 -13.96
N VAL A 62 -2.22 -7.40 -14.84
CA VAL A 62 -3.04 -6.19 -14.78
C VAL A 62 -4.42 -6.59 -14.27
N LEU A 63 -4.71 -6.30 -13.01
CA LEU A 63 -5.86 -6.81 -12.28
C LEU A 63 -6.86 -5.69 -12.01
N ASN A 64 -8.14 -5.95 -12.27
CA ASN A 64 -9.21 -5.04 -11.85
C ASN A 64 -9.21 -4.92 -10.31
N VAL A 65 -9.37 -3.70 -9.78
CA VAL A 65 -9.41 -3.42 -8.35
C VAL A 65 -10.41 -4.30 -7.58
N GLU A 66 -11.51 -4.73 -8.20
CA GLU A 66 -12.52 -5.59 -7.56
C GLU A 66 -11.97 -6.99 -7.20
N LEU A 67 -10.94 -7.45 -7.91
CA LEU A 67 -10.27 -8.73 -7.66
C LEU A 67 -9.06 -8.57 -6.73
N PHE A 68 -8.75 -7.36 -6.25
CA PHE A 68 -7.61 -7.14 -5.39
C PHE A 68 -7.94 -7.47 -3.92
N ASN A 69 -7.72 -8.72 -3.53
CA ASN A 69 -7.80 -9.19 -2.15
C ASN A 69 -6.72 -10.26 -1.86
N SER A 70 -6.61 -10.69 -0.59
CA SER A 70 -5.62 -11.69 -0.16
C SER A 70 -5.76 -13.01 -0.92
N GLU A 71 -6.98 -13.53 -1.08
CA GLU A 71 -7.26 -14.81 -1.74
C GLU A 71 -6.79 -14.83 -3.21
N TYR A 72 -7.14 -13.80 -3.99
CA TYR A 72 -6.76 -13.73 -5.40
C TYR A 72 -5.25 -13.51 -5.58
N VAL A 73 -4.64 -12.67 -4.73
CA VAL A 73 -3.19 -12.46 -4.74
C VAL A 73 -2.45 -13.76 -4.39
N ASP A 74 -2.93 -14.54 -3.41
CA ASP A 74 -2.35 -15.83 -3.04
C ASP A 74 -2.46 -16.85 -4.17
N LYS A 75 -3.62 -16.92 -4.84
CA LYS A 75 -3.79 -17.80 -6.01
C LYS A 75 -2.84 -17.44 -7.14
N LEU A 76 -2.62 -16.14 -7.41
CA LEU A 76 -1.65 -15.70 -8.41
C LEU A 76 -0.21 -16.05 -8.02
N MET A 77 0.18 -15.75 -6.77
CA MET A 77 1.52 -16.05 -6.26
C MET A 77 1.81 -17.55 -6.30
N ASN A 78 0.86 -18.38 -5.88
CA ASN A 78 1.02 -19.84 -5.89
C ASN A 78 1.09 -20.42 -7.31
N ARG A 79 0.32 -19.86 -8.26
CA ARG A 79 0.27 -20.38 -9.63
C ARG A 79 1.45 -19.95 -10.48
N LEU A 80 1.88 -18.69 -10.34
CA LEU A 80 2.96 -18.11 -11.14
C LEU A 80 4.33 -18.26 -10.48
N ASP A 81 4.37 -18.35 -9.15
CA ASP A 81 5.61 -18.46 -8.37
C ASP A 81 6.62 -17.36 -8.80
N SER A 82 7.83 -17.76 -9.19
CA SER A 82 8.89 -16.88 -9.69
C SER A 82 8.58 -16.16 -11.01
N LYS A 83 7.54 -16.57 -11.75
CA LYS A 83 7.10 -15.90 -12.97
C LYS A 83 6.29 -14.63 -12.68
N LEU A 84 5.75 -14.44 -11.47
CA LEU A 84 5.01 -13.22 -11.11
C LEU A 84 6.00 -12.10 -10.80
N ASN A 85 6.19 -11.20 -11.76
CA ASN A 85 7.22 -10.17 -11.69
C ASN A 85 6.66 -8.77 -11.41
N GLY A 86 5.34 -8.62 -11.31
CA GLY A 86 4.68 -7.38 -10.92
C GLY A 86 3.17 -7.50 -10.97
N LEU A 87 2.50 -6.60 -10.26
CA LEU A 87 1.05 -6.47 -10.24
C LEU A 87 0.66 -5.01 -10.49
N VAL A 88 -0.21 -4.79 -11.46
CA VAL A 88 -0.80 -3.48 -11.77
C VAL A 88 -2.28 -3.57 -11.47
N ILE A 89 -2.77 -2.78 -10.53
CA ILE A 89 -4.17 -2.68 -10.20
C ILE A 89 -4.74 -1.51 -10.97
N TYR A 90 -5.92 -1.64 -11.56
CA TYR A 90 -6.55 -0.52 -12.26
C TYR A 90 -7.99 -0.29 -11.80
N LEU A 91 -8.42 0.97 -11.95
CA LEU A 91 -9.81 1.39 -11.83
C LEU A 91 -10.29 1.80 -13.23
N LYS A 92 -11.45 1.27 -13.65
CA LYS A 92 -12.09 1.67 -14.91
C LYS A 92 -12.55 3.12 -14.88
N SER A 93 -12.91 3.62 -13.69
CA SER A 93 -13.32 4.99 -13.44
C SER A 93 -13.18 5.35 -11.97
N ASN A 94 -13.26 6.63 -11.65
CA ASN A 94 -13.29 7.11 -10.26
C ASN A 94 -14.49 6.56 -9.45
N LEU A 95 -15.52 6.05 -10.15
CA LEU A 95 -16.73 5.45 -9.59
C LEU A 95 -16.62 3.92 -9.42
N SER A 96 -15.70 3.25 -10.12
CA SER A 96 -15.52 1.79 -10.06
C SER A 96 -14.65 1.40 -8.87
N ARG A 97 -15.13 1.70 -7.66
CA ARG A 97 -14.48 1.29 -6.42
C ARG A 97 -15.11 -0.02 -5.93
N PRO A 98 -14.32 -0.94 -5.32
CA PRO A 98 -14.89 -2.10 -4.66
C PRO A 98 -15.92 -1.65 -3.61
N LYS A 99 -16.99 -2.44 -3.44
CA LYS A 99 -18.03 -2.18 -2.44
C LYS A 99 -17.43 -2.00 -1.05
N ASP A 100 -16.54 -2.91 -0.66
CA ASP A 100 -15.79 -2.88 0.58
C ASP A 100 -14.33 -3.27 0.29
N PHE A 101 -13.37 -2.59 0.91
CA PHE A 101 -11.96 -3.01 0.93
C PHE A 101 -11.25 -2.36 2.11
N SER A 102 -10.47 -3.15 2.85
CA SER A 102 -9.51 -2.63 3.82
C SER A 102 -8.17 -3.34 3.68
N GLN A 103 -7.11 -2.56 3.42
CA GLN A 103 -5.72 -3.03 3.40
C GLN A 103 -5.17 -3.42 4.78
N ASP A 104 -5.79 -2.90 5.85
CA ASP A 104 -5.43 -3.16 7.25
C ASP A 104 -5.83 -4.59 7.66
N ASP A 105 -5.39 -5.02 8.82
CA ASP A 105 -5.73 -6.30 9.45
C ASP A 105 -7.15 -6.28 10.02
N GLN A 106 -7.69 -7.46 10.31
CA GLN A 106 -9.01 -7.63 10.94
C GLN A 106 -9.01 -7.14 12.39
N CYS A 107 -7.85 -7.17 13.05
CA CYS A 107 -7.63 -6.64 14.40
C CYS A 107 -6.46 -5.63 14.39
N PRO A 108 -6.72 -4.37 14.03
CA PRO A 108 -5.68 -3.33 14.00
C PRO A 108 -4.97 -3.19 15.35
N ASN A 109 -3.64 -3.05 15.32
CA ASN A 109 -2.80 -2.85 16.51
C ASN A 109 -2.88 -3.93 17.61
N HIS A 110 -3.40 -5.13 17.34
CA HIS A 110 -3.55 -6.18 18.35
C HIS A 110 -2.26 -6.48 19.14
N ARG A 111 -1.10 -6.46 18.46
CA ARG A 111 0.24 -6.71 19.05
C ARG A 111 0.78 -5.59 19.93
N ARG A 112 0.16 -4.41 19.92
CA ARG A 112 0.52 -3.23 20.72
C ARG A 112 -0.61 -2.79 21.63
N SER A 113 -1.64 -3.62 21.77
CA SER A 113 -2.75 -3.33 22.65
C SER A 113 -2.35 -3.54 24.11
N TYR A 114 -3.07 -2.89 25.03
CA TYR A 114 -2.92 -3.10 26.47
C TYR A 114 -3.27 -4.56 26.87
N TYR A 115 -4.04 -5.25 26.04
CA TYR A 115 -4.52 -6.61 26.26
C TYR A 115 -3.55 -7.66 25.68
N LEU A 116 -2.28 -7.62 26.11
CA LEU A 116 -1.20 -8.48 25.58
C LEU A 116 -1.46 -9.99 25.71
N ASN A 117 -2.36 -10.40 26.61
CA ASN A 117 -2.69 -11.79 26.91
C ASN A 117 -4.07 -12.24 26.38
N GLN A 118 -4.72 -11.46 25.51
CA GLN A 118 -5.96 -11.91 24.89
C GLN A 118 -5.70 -13.07 23.93
N THR A 119 -6.29 -14.22 24.21
CA THR A 119 -6.22 -15.44 23.38
C THR A 119 -7.05 -15.32 22.10
N GLU A 120 -8.08 -14.47 22.11
CA GLU A 120 -8.95 -14.23 20.97
C GLU A 120 -8.79 -12.80 20.46
N THR A 121 -8.53 -12.66 19.16
CA THR A 121 -8.46 -11.35 18.52
C THR A 121 -9.87 -10.86 18.19
N VAL A 122 -10.22 -9.67 18.67
CA VAL A 122 -11.51 -9.06 18.36
C VAL A 122 -11.51 -8.56 16.92
N ASN A 123 -12.46 -9.01 16.11
CA ASN A 123 -12.60 -8.56 14.74
C ASN A 123 -13.28 -7.18 14.67
N TRP A 124 -12.47 -6.12 14.83
CA TRP A 124 -12.92 -4.73 14.68
C TRP A 124 -13.10 -4.32 13.22
N ASN A 125 -12.42 -5.01 12.30
CA ASN A 125 -12.39 -4.69 10.88
C ASN A 125 -12.69 -5.94 10.04
N SER A 126 -13.97 -6.29 9.90
CA SER A 126 -14.40 -7.51 9.20
C SER A 126 -14.00 -7.56 7.73
N LYS A 127 -13.61 -6.43 7.14
CA LYS A 127 -13.15 -6.29 5.75
C LYS A 127 -11.63 -6.18 5.65
N GLY A 128 -10.91 -6.33 6.76
CA GLY A 128 -9.46 -6.31 6.82
C GLY A 128 -8.84 -7.47 6.04
N THR A 129 -8.04 -7.15 5.04
CA THR A 129 -7.33 -8.13 4.19
C THR A 129 -5.93 -8.44 4.71
N GLY A 130 -5.36 -7.58 5.56
CA GLY A 130 -3.98 -7.67 6.02
C GLY A 130 -2.92 -7.48 4.92
N LEU A 131 -3.32 -7.11 3.69
CA LEU A 131 -2.41 -6.98 2.54
C LEU A 131 -1.29 -5.97 2.78
N PHE A 132 -1.55 -4.90 3.55
CA PHE A 132 -0.54 -3.90 3.87
C PHE A 132 0.66 -4.48 4.64
N PHE A 133 0.43 -5.50 5.47
CA PHE A 133 1.46 -6.11 6.33
C PHE A 133 2.19 -7.29 5.70
N ARG A 134 1.94 -7.56 4.42
CA ARG A 134 2.61 -8.63 3.68
C ARG A 134 3.85 -8.11 2.98
N SER A 135 4.84 -8.98 2.82
CA SER A 135 6.02 -8.70 1.99
C SER A 135 5.82 -9.27 0.59
N PHE A 136 5.97 -8.41 -0.43
CA PHE A 136 5.87 -8.78 -1.83
C PHE A 136 7.24 -8.62 -2.51
N PRO A 137 7.79 -9.69 -3.10
CA PRO A 137 9.11 -9.65 -3.77
C PRO A 137 9.05 -9.02 -5.17
N PHE A 138 7.93 -8.41 -5.53
CA PHE A 138 7.67 -7.76 -6.81
C PHE A 138 6.91 -6.45 -6.57
N PRO A 139 6.96 -5.49 -7.52
CA PRO A 139 6.28 -4.22 -7.35
C PRO A 139 4.78 -4.37 -7.56
N ILE A 140 4.01 -3.67 -6.75
CA ILE A 140 2.57 -3.49 -6.92
C ILE A 140 2.30 -2.01 -7.14
N VAL A 141 1.56 -1.68 -8.20
CA VAL A 141 1.17 -0.31 -8.53
C VAL A 141 -0.32 -0.24 -8.77
N ILE A 142 -0.91 0.93 -8.55
CA ILE A 142 -2.31 1.22 -8.85
C ILE A 142 -2.41 2.39 -9.83
N LEU A 143 -3.23 2.20 -10.86
CA LEU A 143 -3.65 3.21 -11.82
C LEU A 143 -5.09 3.61 -11.45
N ASP A 144 -5.23 4.75 -10.78
CA ASP A 144 -6.51 5.26 -10.30
C ASP A 144 -7.09 6.37 -11.18
N GLU A 145 -6.42 6.71 -12.28
CA GLU A 145 -6.88 7.69 -13.27
C GLU A 145 -7.49 6.99 -14.50
N LYS A 146 -8.69 7.43 -14.89
CA LYS A 146 -9.44 6.83 -16.02
C LYS A 146 -8.63 6.84 -17.32
N ASP A 147 -7.95 7.95 -17.64
CA ASP A 147 -7.19 8.06 -18.90
C ASP A 147 -6.01 7.08 -18.95
N ASP A 148 -5.38 6.82 -17.80
CA ASP A 148 -4.26 5.88 -17.70
C ASP A 148 -4.75 4.44 -17.93
N TYR A 149 -5.91 4.09 -17.36
CA TYR A 149 -6.60 2.84 -17.67
C TYR A 149 -6.95 2.71 -19.17
N GLU A 150 -7.60 3.70 -19.76
CA GLU A 150 -8.02 3.66 -21.17
C GLU A 150 -6.81 3.51 -22.11
N ARG A 151 -5.71 4.19 -21.79
CA ARG A 151 -4.46 4.06 -22.54
C ARG A 151 -3.85 2.67 -22.41
N LEU A 152 -3.86 2.09 -21.21
CA LEU A 152 -3.37 0.73 -20.96
C LEU A 152 -4.22 -0.33 -21.67
N ASP A 153 -5.55 -0.22 -21.59
CA ASP A 153 -6.50 -1.15 -22.25
C ASP A 153 -6.37 -1.07 -23.78
N LYS A 154 -6.28 0.14 -24.35
CA LYS A 154 -6.04 0.33 -25.78
C LYS A 154 -4.74 -0.34 -26.23
N PHE A 155 -3.67 -0.17 -25.46
CA PHE A 155 -2.38 -0.82 -25.73
C PHE A 155 -2.49 -2.34 -25.65
N TYR A 156 -3.17 -2.87 -24.63
CA TYR A 156 -3.39 -4.31 -24.49
C TYR A 156 -4.11 -4.91 -25.69
N ARG A 157 -5.27 -4.34 -26.06
CA ARG A 157 -6.13 -4.85 -27.13
C ARG A 157 -5.44 -4.84 -28.50
N GLN A 158 -4.56 -3.86 -28.73
CA GLN A 158 -3.80 -3.77 -29.96
C GLN A 158 -2.86 -4.96 -30.17
N PHE A 159 -2.32 -5.55 -29.10
CA PHE A 159 -1.27 -6.58 -29.18
C PHE A 159 -1.67 -7.92 -28.54
N TYR A 160 -2.87 -8.06 -27.97
CA TYR A 160 -3.32 -9.29 -27.32
C TYR A 160 -3.56 -10.44 -28.31
N ASN A 161 -4.20 -10.15 -29.45
CA ASN A 161 -4.61 -11.15 -30.44
C ASN A 161 -3.58 -11.43 -31.54
N THR A 162 -2.47 -10.68 -31.57
CA THR A 162 -1.42 -10.91 -32.55
C THR A 162 -0.56 -12.09 -32.12
N GLN A 163 -0.74 -13.25 -32.76
CA GLN A 163 0.16 -14.42 -32.63
C GLN A 163 1.60 -14.10 -33.05
N SER A 164 1.81 -12.98 -33.73
CA SER A 164 3.11 -12.45 -34.09
C SER A 164 3.70 -11.61 -32.95
N SER A 165 4.95 -11.92 -32.61
CA SER A 165 5.87 -11.00 -31.95
C SER A 165 5.82 -9.62 -32.62
N PRO A 166 5.75 -8.50 -31.88
CA PRO A 166 6.04 -8.37 -30.44
C PRO A 166 4.83 -8.52 -29.52
N THR A 167 5.05 -9.14 -28.35
CA THR A 167 4.07 -9.24 -27.27
C THR A 167 3.98 -7.94 -26.47
N CYS A 168 2.80 -7.65 -25.93
CA CYS A 168 2.59 -6.57 -24.96
C CYS A 168 3.37 -6.84 -23.67
N GLY A 169 4.22 -5.89 -23.25
CA GLY A 169 5.01 -5.97 -22.03
C GLY A 169 4.88 -4.71 -21.19
N LEU A 170 5.11 -4.85 -19.90
CA LEU A 170 5.21 -3.74 -18.97
C LEU A 170 6.57 -3.77 -18.27
N GLU A 171 7.00 -2.61 -17.79
CA GLU A 171 8.15 -2.44 -16.92
C GLU A 171 7.74 -1.55 -15.75
N VAL A 172 8.04 -1.99 -14.52
CA VAL A 172 7.76 -1.23 -13.30
C VAL A 172 9.06 -1.02 -12.54
N LYS A 173 9.40 0.25 -12.31
CA LYS A 173 10.58 0.69 -11.54
C LYS A 173 10.13 1.28 -10.21
N ALA A 174 10.37 0.54 -9.13
CA ALA A 174 10.02 0.91 -7.76
C ALA A 174 11.02 0.30 -6.77
N PHE A 175 12.32 0.40 -7.07
CA PHE A 175 13.36 -0.16 -6.23
C PHE A 175 13.39 0.57 -4.88
N GLN A 176 13.55 -0.18 -3.80
CA GLN A 176 13.59 0.34 -2.45
C GLN A 176 14.95 0.02 -1.83
N SER A 177 15.71 1.04 -1.44
CA SER A 177 17.05 0.89 -0.85
C SER A 177 17.04 0.27 0.55
N ALA A 178 15.91 0.41 1.26
CA ALA A 178 15.65 -0.18 2.56
C ALA A 178 15.62 -1.71 2.48
N ALA A 179 16.29 -2.37 3.42
CA ALA A 179 16.37 -3.84 3.48
C ALA A 179 16.45 -4.38 4.91
N HIS A 180 16.00 -5.62 5.06
CA HIS A 180 15.96 -6.48 6.23
C HIS A 180 15.01 -6.00 7.35
N THR A 181 15.51 -5.25 8.32
CA THR A 181 14.75 -4.78 9.47
C THR A 181 15.05 -3.32 9.73
N SER A 182 14.15 -2.64 10.43
CA SER A 182 14.34 -1.25 10.86
C SER A 182 15.70 -1.04 11.55
N LYS A 183 16.07 -1.94 12.48
CA LYS A 183 17.38 -1.93 13.15
C LYS A 183 18.55 -2.01 12.17
N THR A 184 18.50 -2.95 11.22
CA THR A 184 19.57 -3.11 10.23
C THR A 184 19.66 -1.90 9.31
N CYS A 185 18.53 -1.36 8.87
CA CYS A 185 18.49 -0.22 7.97
C CYS A 185 18.99 1.07 8.64
N MET A 186 18.50 1.39 9.84
CA MET A 186 18.96 2.57 10.60
C MET A 186 20.46 2.49 10.91
N ARG A 187 20.97 1.31 11.29
CA ARG A 187 22.42 1.10 11.49
C ARG A 187 23.23 1.37 10.21
N ARG A 188 22.69 1.01 9.03
CA ARG A 188 23.37 1.29 7.75
C ARG A 188 23.41 2.78 7.45
N ASN A 189 22.35 3.52 7.77
CA ASN A 189 22.37 4.99 7.65
C ASN A 189 23.45 5.59 8.56
N GLU A 190 23.51 5.17 9.82
CA GLU A 190 24.52 5.65 10.78
C GLU A 190 25.94 5.43 10.27
N ILE A 191 26.23 4.23 9.74
CA ILE A 191 27.53 3.89 9.16
C ILE A 191 27.83 4.75 7.92
N SER A 192 26.85 4.89 7.01
CA SER A 192 27.02 5.68 5.79
C SER A 192 27.27 7.16 6.07
N HIS A 193 26.55 7.74 7.02
CA HIS A 193 26.74 9.14 7.39
C HIS A 193 28.03 9.38 8.17
N SER A 194 28.45 8.43 9.03
CA SER A 194 29.63 8.62 9.88
C SER A 194 30.96 8.30 9.19
N LEU A 195 30.99 7.34 8.26
CA LEU A 195 32.24 6.85 7.66
C LEU A 195 32.44 7.24 6.20
N LEU A 196 31.36 7.45 5.44
CA LEU A 196 31.42 7.58 3.98
C LEU A 196 31.04 8.98 3.50
N ASP A 197 30.65 9.90 4.39
CA ASP A 197 30.03 11.20 4.05
C ASP A 197 28.94 11.06 2.97
N ALA A 198 28.25 9.91 2.97
CA ALA A 198 27.19 9.65 2.01
C ALA A 198 25.97 10.49 2.39
N VAL A 199 25.49 11.26 1.42
CA VAL A 199 24.29 12.11 1.57
C VAL A 199 23.02 11.26 1.60
N ASP A 200 23.03 10.11 0.92
CA ASP A 200 21.84 9.28 0.74
C ASP A 200 21.66 8.27 1.88
N GLY A 201 20.53 8.41 2.59
CA GLY A 201 20.04 7.41 3.54
C GLY A 201 19.35 6.23 2.83
N PHE A 202 19.27 5.09 3.52
CA PHE A 202 18.57 3.89 3.04
C PHE A 202 17.09 3.84 3.47
N CYS A 203 16.74 4.48 4.58
CA CYS A 203 15.36 4.56 5.11
C CYS A 203 15.21 5.71 6.09
N ASP A 204 13.96 6.09 6.37
CA ASP A 204 13.62 7.11 7.35
C ASP A 204 12.68 6.56 8.44
N PRO A 205 12.74 7.09 9.66
CA PRO A 205 11.74 6.77 10.68
C PRO A 205 10.37 7.30 10.25
N VAL A 206 9.34 6.45 10.35
CA VAL A 206 7.95 6.88 10.15
C VAL A 206 7.49 7.61 11.41
N GLY A 207 7.11 8.88 11.28
CA GLY A 207 6.67 9.69 12.41
C GLY A 207 6.02 11.00 11.97
N GLY A 208 5.61 11.79 12.96
CA GLY A 208 4.97 13.08 12.77
C GLY A 208 4.96 13.88 14.06
N LEU A 209 4.24 15.01 14.06
CA LEU A 209 4.10 15.88 15.22
C LEU A 209 2.69 15.78 15.79
N ASN A 210 2.59 15.69 17.12
CA ASN A 210 1.32 15.82 17.82
C ASN A 210 1.03 17.30 18.07
N ILE A 211 -0.22 17.71 17.85
CA ILE A 211 -0.70 19.06 18.14
C ILE A 211 -1.54 18.99 19.42
N TYR A 212 -1.28 19.88 20.36
CA TYR A 212 -2.07 20.00 21.59
C TYR A 212 -2.38 21.47 21.88
N SER A 213 -3.49 21.70 22.57
CA SER A 213 -3.91 23.02 23.03
C SER A 213 -4.55 22.90 24.41
N LYS A 214 -4.50 24.00 25.18
CA LYS A 214 -5.12 24.12 26.50
C LYS A 214 -6.12 25.27 26.46
N LEU A 215 -7.28 25.08 27.10
CA LEU A 215 -8.22 26.17 27.30
C LEU A 215 -7.57 27.33 28.07
N PRO A 216 -7.82 28.60 27.68
CA PRO A 216 -7.33 29.77 28.39
C PRO A 216 -7.77 29.77 29.86
N ASP A 217 -6.86 30.18 30.76
CA ASP A 217 -7.16 30.26 32.19
C ASP A 217 -8.30 31.26 32.51
N SER A 218 -8.55 32.24 31.62
CA SER A 218 -9.66 33.18 31.72
C SER A 218 -11.05 32.56 31.53
N LEU A 219 -11.14 31.41 30.85
CA LEU A 219 -12.39 30.68 30.62
C LEU A 219 -12.59 29.52 31.61
N THR A 220 -11.59 29.22 32.43
CA THR A 220 -11.71 28.22 33.49
C THR A 220 -12.48 28.79 34.68
N LEU A 221 -13.82 28.69 34.64
CA LEU A 221 -14.62 28.75 35.88
C LEU A 221 -14.15 27.59 36.75
N VAL A 222 -13.39 27.88 37.81
CA VAL A 222 -12.93 26.86 38.77
C VAL A 222 -14.16 26.21 39.38
N PRO A 223 -14.51 24.96 39.03
CA PRO A 223 -15.68 24.32 39.61
C PRO A 223 -15.37 24.05 41.08
N LYS A 224 -16.28 24.41 41.99
CA LYS A 224 -16.10 24.23 43.45
C LYS A 224 -15.76 22.78 43.87
N GLN A 225 -16.02 21.80 43.00
CA GLN A 225 -15.83 20.36 43.24
C GLN A 225 -14.64 19.72 42.49
N ARG A 226 -13.85 20.49 41.73
CA ARG A 226 -12.75 19.92 40.96
C ARG A 226 -11.51 19.73 41.84
N GLN A 227 -10.95 18.52 41.89
CA GLN A 227 -9.73 18.26 42.65
C GLN A 227 -8.57 19.15 42.17
N PRO A 228 -7.72 19.65 43.08
CA PRO A 228 -6.56 20.45 42.69
C PRO A 228 -5.66 19.67 41.72
N LYS A 229 -5.17 20.35 40.66
CA LYS A 229 -4.31 19.80 39.60
C LYS A 229 -4.95 18.73 38.68
N SER A 230 -6.27 18.65 38.60
CA SER A 230 -6.94 17.74 37.66
C SER A 230 -7.01 18.31 36.24
N VAL A 231 -6.77 17.47 35.23
CA VAL A 231 -6.85 17.81 33.80
C VAL A 231 -7.87 16.90 33.13
N VAL A 232 -8.66 17.46 32.21
CA VAL A 232 -9.49 16.65 31.29
C VAL A 232 -8.77 16.69 29.96
N LEU A 233 -8.42 15.52 29.44
CA LEU A 233 -7.73 15.38 28.18
C LEU A 233 -8.74 14.88 27.15
N ILE A 234 -8.90 15.64 26.07
CA ILE A 234 -9.67 15.22 24.89
C ILE A 234 -8.63 14.87 23.83
N LEU A 235 -8.73 13.67 23.25
CA LEU A 235 -7.80 13.14 22.25
C LEU A 235 -8.55 12.72 21.00
N ALA A 236 -7.94 12.93 19.84
CA ALA A 236 -8.40 12.43 18.56
C ALA A 236 -7.19 11.99 17.73
N THR A 237 -7.33 10.90 16.97
CA THR A 237 -6.31 10.46 16.02
C THR A 237 -6.37 11.34 14.76
N THR A 238 -5.20 11.68 14.22
CA THR A 238 -5.08 12.58 13.06
C THR A 238 -4.38 11.93 11.88
N ASP A 239 -3.80 10.76 12.09
CA ASP A 239 -3.05 10.00 11.11
C ASP A 239 -3.89 8.87 10.50
N ASN A 240 -3.45 8.45 9.32
CA ASN A 240 -3.85 7.23 8.65
C ASN A 240 -2.64 6.63 7.94
N PHE A 241 -2.80 5.43 7.40
CA PHE A 241 -1.83 4.89 6.46
C PHE A 241 -2.53 4.34 5.22
N GLN A 242 -1.78 4.24 4.13
CA GLN A 242 -2.26 3.71 2.87
C GLN A 242 -1.19 2.86 2.19
N MET A 243 -1.63 1.78 1.52
CA MET A 243 -0.74 0.87 0.82
C MET A 243 -0.09 1.51 -0.40
N PHE A 244 -0.80 2.43 -1.09
CA PHE A 244 -0.34 3.01 -2.35
C PHE A 244 -0.03 4.50 -2.19
N LEU A 245 1.24 4.85 -2.37
CA LEU A 245 1.73 6.22 -2.29
C LEU A 245 2.04 6.79 -3.67
N LYS A 246 1.77 8.07 -3.88
CA LYS A 246 2.20 8.81 -5.06
C LYS A 246 3.71 9.02 -4.95
N ALA A 247 4.41 8.86 -6.07
CA ALA A 247 5.82 9.19 -6.14
C ALA A 247 6.09 10.68 -5.88
N GLN A 248 5.12 11.54 -6.24
CA GLN A 248 5.19 12.99 -6.03
C GLN A 248 3.84 13.56 -5.56
N GLY A 249 3.88 14.50 -4.63
CA GLY A 249 2.71 15.19 -4.11
C GLY A 249 1.98 14.45 -2.98
N THR A 250 0.89 15.03 -2.51
CA THR A 250 0.14 14.51 -1.36
C THR A 250 -0.68 13.29 -1.73
N THR A 251 -0.56 12.24 -0.93
CA THR A 251 -1.37 11.03 -1.03
C THR A 251 -2.68 11.23 -0.29
N GLY A 252 -3.67 11.79 -0.98
CA GLY A 252 -5.01 11.99 -0.40
C GLY A 252 -5.70 10.67 -0.07
N GLY A 253 -6.44 10.63 1.04
CA GLY A 253 -7.30 9.48 1.36
C GLY A 253 -7.48 9.22 2.85
N ALA A 254 -8.15 10.10 3.59
CA ALA A 254 -8.49 9.80 4.99
C ALA A 254 -9.81 10.46 5.41
N GLN A 255 -10.95 9.78 5.23
CA GLN A 255 -12.20 10.24 5.86
C GLN A 255 -12.17 10.03 7.38
N GLN A 256 -11.48 8.98 7.85
CA GLN A 256 -11.47 8.57 9.25
C GLN A 256 -10.83 9.62 10.19
N PRO A 257 -9.53 9.97 10.07
CA PRO A 257 -8.94 10.96 10.97
C PRO A 257 -9.49 12.37 10.70
N ALA A 258 -9.88 12.69 9.46
CA ALA A 258 -10.44 14.00 9.14
C ALA A 258 -11.73 14.26 9.91
N THR A 259 -12.64 13.28 10.00
CA THR A 259 -13.91 13.45 10.73
C THR A 259 -13.67 13.62 12.23
N ALA A 260 -12.76 12.83 12.81
CA ALA A 260 -12.39 12.95 14.22
C ALA A 260 -11.76 14.31 14.52
N LEU A 261 -10.83 14.78 13.67
CA LEU A 261 -10.18 16.08 13.81
C LEU A 261 -11.17 17.23 13.64
N ILE A 262 -12.06 17.19 12.65
CA ILE A 262 -13.09 18.24 12.45
C ILE A 262 -14.02 18.30 13.66
N THR A 263 -14.46 17.14 14.17
CA THR A 263 -15.32 17.09 15.37
C THR A 263 -14.58 17.62 16.60
N PHE A 264 -13.31 17.26 16.77
CA PHE A 264 -12.46 17.76 17.85
C PHE A 264 -12.31 19.29 17.78
N LEU A 265 -12.04 19.84 16.61
CA LEU A 265 -11.89 21.28 16.39
C LEU A 265 -13.23 22.03 16.55
N ALA A 266 -14.35 21.41 16.22
CA ALA A 266 -15.68 22.00 16.43
C ALA A 266 -16.09 22.03 17.91
N LEU A 267 -15.53 21.14 18.74
CA LEU A 267 -15.75 21.08 20.19
C LEU A 267 -14.84 22.03 20.98
N ALA A 268 -13.66 22.35 20.44
CA ALA A 268 -12.62 23.15 21.08
C ALA A 268 -12.87 24.66 20.98
#